data_AF-A0A194Q4C6-F1
#
_entry.id   AF-A0A194Q4C6-F1
#
_cell.length_a   1.000
_cell.length_b   1.000
_cell.length_c   1.000
_cell.angle_alpha   90.00
_cell.angle_beta   90.00
_cell.angle_gamma   90.00
#
_symmetry.space_group_name_H-M   'P 1'
#
loop_
_entity.id
_entity.type
_entity.pdbx_description
1 polymer ?
#
loop_
_entity_poly.entity_id
_entity_poly.type
_entity_poly.pdbx_seq_one_letter_code
_entity_poly.pdbx_strand_id
1 'polypeptide(L)'
;MNMFLKGSLRNSNSTIDSMQKFLDKELNTEFIHLCKQYKICRSRRTFSDLLTQMLTMILKTDNRKIKQASDALTEVLKDAVFVKIMDWESHKQFKALIRNLEYKNEEETKIVFLILKNVIANRNQPIKIYGAENMKLVNKTVVLQAILNEFDKVIFGDRNNTKQWDNLLQKLEEWTNASEYRNIITQIWTELIRIMEIGAEKMTEEVARTVRENIRFVLD
;
A
#
# COMPACT_ATOMS: atom_id res chain seq x y z
N MET A 1 7.65 -6.06 -42.47
CA MET A 1 6.32 -6.14 -41.81
C MET A 1 6.49 -5.97 -40.30
N ASN A 2 6.84 -4.78 -39.81
CA ASN A 2 7.11 -4.55 -38.37
C ASN A 2 6.91 -3.09 -37.88
N MET A 3 6.12 -2.26 -38.59
CA MET A 3 5.85 -0.87 -38.19
C MET A 3 4.45 -0.64 -37.58
N PHE A 4 3.50 -1.57 -37.72
CA PHE A 4 2.11 -1.35 -37.24
C PHE A 4 1.87 -1.75 -35.77
N LEU A 5 2.69 -2.61 -35.17
CA LEU A 5 2.50 -3.05 -33.77
C LEU A 5 3.07 -2.08 -32.73
N LYS A 6 4.03 -1.22 -33.10
CA LYS A 6 4.62 -0.20 -32.20
C LYS A 6 3.72 1.03 -31.98
N GLY A 7 2.81 1.33 -32.91
CA GLY A 7 1.90 2.48 -32.80
C GLY A 7 0.71 2.24 -31.85
N SER A 8 0.20 1.00 -31.79
CA SER A 8 -0.99 0.66 -31.01
C SER A 8 -0.74 0.65 -29.49
N LEU A 9 0.42 0.17 -29.05
CA LEU A 9 0.80 0.11 -27.63
C LEU A 9 1.16 1.49 -27.03
N ARG A 10 1.46 2.50 -27.84
CA ARG A 10 1.74 3.88 -27.38
C ARG A 10 0.47 4.67 -27.07
N ASN A 11 -0.62 4.43 -27.82
CA ASN A 11 -1.91 5.09 -27.62
C ASN A 11 -2.72 4.53 -26.45
N SER A 12 -2.57 3.24 -26.12
CA SER A 12 -3.27 2.64 -24.97
C SER A 12 -2.79 3.23 -23.64
N ASN A 13 -1.47 3.42 -23.48
CA ASN A 13 -0.89 3.98 -22.25
C ASN A 13 -1.25 5.47 -22.04
N SER A 14 -1.29 6.27 -23.12
CA SER A 14 -1.70 7.68 -23.02
C SER A 14 -3.19 7.83 -22.70
N THR A 15 -4.03 6.92 -23.19
CA THR A 15 -5.48 6.93 -22.93
C THR A 15 -5.78 6.50 -21.49
N ILE A 16 -5.06 5.50 -20.97
CA ILE A 16 -5.15 5.07 -19.56
C ILE A 16 -4.71 6.19 -18.61
N ASP A 17 -3.59 6.86 -18.87
CA ASP A 17 -3.14 8.00 -18.04
C ASP A 17 -4.11 9.20 -18.13
N SER A 18 -4.73 9.42 -19.29
CA SER A 18 -5.73 10.49 -19.47
C SER A 18 -7.03 10.19 -18.71
N MET A 19 -7.48 8.93 -18.74
CA MET A 19 -8.64 8.46 -17.97
C MET A 19 -8.37 8.49 -16.46
N GLN A 20 -7.16 8.11 -16.03
CA GLN A 20 -6.76 8.19 -14.62
C GLN A 20 -6.80 9.64 -14.12
N LYS A 21 -6.23 10.58 -14.89
CA LYS A 21 -6.29 12.02 -14.58
C LYS A 21 -7.72 12.57 -14.55
N PHE A 22 -8.61 12.04 -15.39
CA PHE A 22 -10.01 12.45 -15.42
C PHE A 22 -10.77 11.93 -14.20
N LEU A 23 -10.57 10.66 -13.84
CA LEU A 23 -11.09 10.04 -12.62
C LEU A 23 -10.60 10.76 -11.35
N ASP A 24 -9.32 11.08 -11.28
CA ASP A 24 -8.73 11.83 -10.16
C ASP A 24 -9.34 13.23 -10.06
N LYS A 25 -9.68 13.86 -11.18
CA LYS A 25 -10.33 15.17 -11.22
C LYS A 25 -11.80 15.10 -10.81
N GLU A 26 -12.53 14.06 -11.22
CA GLU A 26 -13.93 13.85 -10.85
C GLU A 26 -14.09 13.55 -9.36
N LEU A 27 -13.35 12.57 -8.84
CA LEU A 27 -13.31 12.23 -7.40
C LEU A 27 -13.04 13.47 -6.56
N ASN A 28 -12.07 14.27 -7.00
CA ASN A 28 -11.69 15.50 -6.33
C ASN A 28 -12.79 16.57 -6.35
N THR A 29 -13.56 16.66 -7.43
CA THR A 29 -14.69 17.58 -7.54
C THR A 29 -15.83 17.15 -6.62
N GLU A 30 -16.08 15.84 -6.53
CA GLU A 30 -17.07 15.25 -5.62
C GLU A 30 -16.70 15.48 -4.15
N PHE A 31 -15.43 15.31 -3.76
CA PHE A 31 -14.95 15.61 -2.41
C PHE A 31 -15.09 17.09 -2.04
N ILE A 32 -14.79 18.00 -2.96
CA ILE A 32 -14.98 19.45 -2.73
C ILE A 32 -16.46 19.75 -2.52
N HIS A 33 -17.35 19.10 -3.27
CA HIS A 33 -18.79 19.28 -3.12
C HIS A 33 -19.30 18.74 -1.77
N LEU A 34 -18.85 17.56 -1.35
CA LEU A 34 -19.22 16.95 -0.07
C LEU A 34 -18.71 17.77 1.13
N CYS A 35 -17.47 18.28 1.06
CA CYS A 35 -16.91 19.17 2.07
C CYS A 35 -17.68 20.50 2.17
N LYS A 36 -18.08 21.09 1.03
CA LYS A 36 -18.87 22.32 1.02
C LYS A 36 -20.30 22.12 1.55
N GLN A 37 -20.97 21.04 1.16
CA GLN A 37 -22.39 20.83 1.45
C GLN A 37 -22.63 20.26 2.84
N TYR A 38 -21.78 19.33 3.30
CA TYR A 38 -21.99 18.61 4.56
C TYR A 38 -20.98 18.99 5.65
N LYS A 39 -20.04 19.90 5.35
CA LYS A 39 -18.88 20.23 6.21
C LYS A 39 -18.03 19.01 6.62
N ILE A 40 -18.20 17.89 5.90
CA ILE A 40 -17.36 16.70 6.04
C ILE A 40 -16.17 16.87 5.12
N CYS A 41 -15.15 17.56 5.60
CA CYS A 41 -13.93 17.79 4.85
C CYS A 41 -12.94 16.65 5.09
N ARG A 42 -12.97 15.64 4.23
CA ARG A 42 -11.88 14.67 4.13
C ARG A 42 -10.68 15.36 3.50
N SER A 43 -9.63 15.60 4.29
CA SER A 43 -8.31 15.97 3.77
C SER A 43 -7.83 14.85 2.81
N ARG A 44 -7.20 15.27 1.72
CA ARG A 44 -7.17 14.57 0.42
C ARG A 44 -6.32 13.31 0.33
N ARG A 45 -5.65 12.90 1.41
CA ARG A 45 -4.71 11.77 1.38
C ARG A 45 -4.76 11.06 2.70
N THR A 46 -5.20 9.81 2.73
CA THR A 46 -5.00 8.95 3.88
C THR A 46 -3.74 8.11 3.73
N PHE A 47 -3.33 7.42 4.79
CA PHE A 47 -2.20 6.49 4.72
C PHE A 47 -2.46 5.39 3.68
N SER A 48 -3.70 4.92 3.60
CA SER A 48 -4.13 3.96 2.58
C SER A 48 -4.07 4.52 1.14
N ASP A 49 -4.33 5.82 0.95
CA ASP A 49 -4.19 6.47 -0.37
C ASP A 49 -2.72 6.58 -0.78
N LEU A 50 -1.82 6.87 0.18
CA LEU A 50 -0.37 6.87 -0.03
C LEU A 50 0.11 5.48 -0.48
N LEU A 51 -0.26 4.42 0.26
CA LEU A 51 0.08 3.04 -0.08
C LEU A 51 -0.39 2.66 -1.48
N THR A 52 -1.63 3.04 -1.83
CA THR A 52 -2.21 2.76 -3.14
C THR A 52 -1.44 3.45 -4.26
N GLN A 53 -1.03 4.71 -4.07
CA GLN A 53 -0.22 5.45 -5.03
C GLN A 53 1.17 4.83 -5.19
N MET A 54 1.85 4.52 -4.08
CA MET A 54 3.17 3.88 -4.10
C MET A 54 3.14 2.54 -4.85
N LEU A 55 2.18 1.67 -4.53
CA LEU A 55 2.02 0.38 -5.21
C LEU A 55 1.69 0.55 -6.69
N THR A 56 0.90 1.58 -7.05
CA THR A 56 0.61 1.89 -8.45
C THR A 56 1.87 2.26 -9.21
N MET A 57 2.74 3.11 -8.64
CA MET A 57 4.00 3.52 -9.25
C MET A 57 4.94 2.33 -9.43
N ILE A 58 5.07 1.47 -8.40
CA ILE A 58 5.89 0.25 -8.48
C ILE A 58 5.34 -0.70 -9.55
N LEU A 59 4.02 -0.91 -9.63
CA LEU A 59 3.42 -1.82 -10.61
C LEU A 59 3.54 -1.33 -12.06
N LYS A 60 3.80 -0.03 -12.28
CA LYS A 60 4.08 0.54 -13.61
C LYS A 60 5.52 0.28 -14.08
N THR A 61 6.43 -0.19 -13.21
CA THR A 61 7.81 -0.49 -13.60
C THR A 61 7.96 -1.88 -14.23
N ASP A 62 9.16 -2.17 -14.73
CA ASP A 62 9.52 -3.51 -15.19
C ASP A 62 9.59 -4.53 -14.03
N ASN A 63 9.56 -5.82 -14.39
CA ASN A 63 9.58 -6.95 -13.47
C ASN A 63 10.81 -6.96 -12.54
N ARG A 64 11.98 -6.53 -13.02
CA ARG A 64 13.22 -6.47 -12.23
C ARG A 64 13.08 -5.44 -11.11
N LYS A 65 12.54 -4.26 -11.40
CA LYS A 65 12.28 -3.22 -10.40
C LYS A 65 11.19 -3.61 -9.40
N ILE A 66 10.16 -4.33 -9.86
CA ILE A 66 9.13 -4.87 -8.95
C ILE A 66 9.77 -5.84 -7.95
N LYS A 67 10.58 -6.78 -8.43
CA LYS A 67 11.29 -7.72 -7.56
C LYS A 67 12.23 -6.98 -6.59
N GLN A 68 12.98 -6.01 -7.08
CA GLN A 68 13.82 -5.16 -6.25
C GLN A 68 13.03 -4.42 -5.16
N ALA A 69 11.85 -3.87 -5.47
CA ALA A 69 11.01 -3.22 -4.48
C ALA A 69 10.49 -4.21 -3.42
N SER A 70 10.19 -5.44 -3.82
CA SER A 70 9.83 -6.51 -2.89
C SER A 70 10.99 -6.93 -2.00
N ASP A 71 12.18 -7.13 -2.55
CA ASP A 71 13.35 -7.52 -1.77
C ASP A 71 13.74 -6.41 -0.79
N ALA A 72 13.64 -5.14 -1.21
CA ALA A 72 13.85 -4.01 -0.31
C ALA A 72 12.79 -3.95 0.80
N LEU A 73 11.52 -4.24 0.49
CA LEU A 73 10.45 -4.30 1.49
C LEU A 73 10.72 -5.41 2.51
N THR A 74 11.10 -6.61 2.08
CA THR A 74 11.36 -7.73 2.99
C THR A 74 12.56 -7.48 3.89
N GLU A 75 13.62 -6.87 3.37
CA GLU A 75 14.77 -6.44 4.18
C GLU A 75 14.36 -5.43 5.26
N VAL A 76 13.61 -4.37 4.89
CA VAL A 76 13.13 -3.39 5.88
C VAL A 76 12.21 -4.03 6.91
N LEU A 77 11.32 -4.94 6.49
CA LEU A 77 10.39 -5.62 7.40
C LEU A 77 11.11 -6.53 8.39
N LYS A 78 12.24 -7.16 8.04
CA LYS A 78 13.02 -7.98 8.98
C LYS A 78 13.60 -7.16 10.12
N ASP A 79 13.95 -5.90 9.86
CA ASP A 79 14.61 -5.00 10.81
C ASP A 79 13.63 -4.08 11.57
N ALA A 80 12.35 -4.09 11.20
CA ALA A 80 11.34 -3.22 11.80
C ALA A 80 11.21 -3.45 13.31
N VAL A 81 10.99 -2.37 14.07
CA VAL A 81 10.99 -2.40 15.55
C VAL A 81 9.90 -3.33 16.07
N PHE A 82 8.74 -3.34 15.41
CA PHE A 82 7.62 -4.17 15.82
C PHE A 82 7.92 -5.69 15.77
N VAL A 83 8.85 -6.14 14.93
CA VAL A 83 9.23 -7.57 14.85
C VAL A 83 9.89 -8.04 16.14
N LYS A 84 10.61 -7.15 16.83
CA LYS A 84 11.32 -7.47 18.07
C LYS A 84 10.38 -7.62 19.28
N ILE A 85 9.17 -7.08 19.18
CA ILE A 85 8.16 -7.08 20.26
C ILE A 85 7.01 -8.06 19.99
N MET A 86 6.98 -8.73 18.84
CA MET A 86 6.04 -9.81 18.56
C MET A 86 6.30 -11.01 19.48
N ASP A 87 5.22 -11.70 19.88
CA ASP A 87 5.37 -13.00 20.52
C ASP A 87 6.00 -14.04 19.56
N TRP A 88 6.52 -15.12 20.14
CA TRP A 88 7.27 -16.13 19.39
C TRP A 88 6.51 -16.72 18.20
N GLU A 89 5.20 -17.00 18.35
CA GLU A 89 4.42 -17.64 17.29
C GLU A 89 4.13 -16.66 16.16
N SER A 90 3.69 -15.44 16.49
CA SER A 90 3.49 -14.36 15.50
C SER A 90 4.77 -14.05 14.73
N HIS A 91 5.91 -14.00 15.42
CA HIS A 91 7.22 -13.77 14.81
C HIS A 91 7.61 -14.89 13.83
N LYS A 92 7.39 -16.15 14.21
CA LYS A 92 7.65 -17.32 13.35
C LYS A 92 6.80 -17.27 12.07
N GLN A 93 5.50 -17.00 12.21
CA GLN A 93 4.58 -16.86 11.07
C GLN A 93 4.99 -15.68 10.17
N PHE A 94 5.29 -14.53 10.75
CA PHE A 94 5.74 -13.34 10.02
C PHE A 94 7.02 -13.60 9.21
N LYS A 95 8.02 -14.25 9.80
CA LYS A 95 9.24 -14.66 9.10
C LYS A 95 8.97 -15.66 7.97
N ALA A 96 8.02 -16.58 8.15
CA ALA A 96 7.62 -17.50 7.09
C ALA A 96 6.98 -16.75 5.92
N LEU A 97 6.12 -15.76 6.18
CA LEU A 97 5.53 -14.91 5.14
C LEU A 97 6.57 -14.09 4.39
N ILE A 98 7.53 -13.50 5.10
CA ILE A 98 8.67 -12.79 4.48
C ILE A 98 9.43 -13.73 3.54
N ARG A 99 9.87 -14.90 4.04
CA ARG A 99 10.60 -15.87 3.22
C ARG A 99 9.79 -16.31 1.99
N ASN A 100 8.50 -16.56 2.16
CA ASN A 100 7.62 -16.91 1.05
C ASN A 100 7.55 -15.82 -0.01
N LEU A 101 7.60 -14.54 0.37
CA LEU A 101 7.67 -13.43 -0.58
C LEU A 101 9.05 -13.35 -1.27
N GLU A 102 10.13 -13.63 -0.55
CA GLU A 102 11.49 -13.62 -1.10
C GLU A 102 11.72 -14.71 -2.16
N TYR A 103 11.12 -15.89 -1.98
CA TYR A 103 11.20 -16.99 -2.93
C TYR A 103 10.36 -16.79 -4.20
N LYS A 104 9.41 -15.85 -4.20
CA LYS A 104 8.60 -15.58 -5.39
C LYS A 104 9.45 -14.99 -6.51
N ASN A 105 9.20 -15.47 -7.72
CA ASN A 105 9.77 -14.88 -8.92
C ASN A 105 9.13 -13.50 -9.21
N GLU A 106 9.61 -12.82 -10.24
CA GLU A 106 9.18 -11.46 -10.53
C GLU A 106 7.69 -11.36 -10.91
N GLU A 107 7.15 -12.34 -11.64
CA GLU A 107 5.74 -12.38 -12.05
C GLU A 107 4.83 -12.62 -10.86
N GLU A 108 5.16 -13.59 -10.01
CA GLU A 108 4.43 -13.88 -8.78
C GLU A 108 4.45 -12.67 -7.83
N THR A 109 5.59 -12.00 -7.72
CA THR A 109 5.74 -10.78 -6.92
C THR A 109 4.82 -9.67 -7.43
N LYS A 110 4.75 -9.49 -8.75
CA LYS A 110 3.84 -8.53 -9.39
C LYS A 110 2.38 -8.83 -9.09
N ILE A 111 1.99 -10.11 -9.11
CA ILE A 111 0.64 -10.55 -8.74
C ILE A 111 0.36 -10.21 -7.26
N VAL A 112 1.30 -10.47 -6.35
CA VAL A 112 1.15 -10.13 -4.93
C VAL A 112 0.93 -8.63 -4.75
N PHE A 113 1.75 -7.78 -5.37
CA PHE A 113 1.60 -6.32 -5.28
C PHE A 113 0.29 -5.83 -5.90
N LEU A 114 -0.16 -6.44 -6.99
CA LEU A 114 -1.46 -6.12 -7.61
C LEU A 114 -2.62 -6.46 -6.66
N ILE A 115 -2.60 -7.66 -6.06
CA ILE A 115 -3.60 -8.08 -5.09
C ILE A 115 -3.59 -7.12 -3.89
N LEU A 116 -2.42 -6.82 -3.32
CA LEU A 116 -2.28 -5.92 -2.19
C LEU A 116 -2.84 -4.53 -2.50
N LYS A 117 -2.48 -3.95 -3.65
CA LYS A 117 -3.02 -2.66 -4.10
C LYS A 117 -4.54 -2.72 -4.18
N ASN A 118 -5.10 -3.75 -4.78
CA ASN A 118 -6.54 -3.87 -4.98
C ASN A 118 -7.29 -4.05 -3.65
N VAL A 119 -6.72 -4.80 -2.69
CA VAL A 119 -7.31 -4.95 -1.35
C VAL A 119 -7.36 -3.60 -0.62
N ILE A 120 -6.29 -2.81 -0.69
CA ILE A 120 -6.22 -1.49 -0.06
C ILE A 120 -7.15 -0.49 -0.76
N ALA A 121 -7.08 -0.41 -2.09
CA ALA A 121 -7.86 0.55 -2.88
C ALA A 121 -9.38 0.31 -2.78
N ASN A 122 -9.80 -0.95 -2.69
CA ASN A 122 -11.21 -1.33 -2.60
C ASN A 122 -11.70 -1.52 -1.16
N ARG A 123 -11.00 -0.98 -0.16
CA ARG A 123 -11.35 -1.14 1.26
C ARG A 123 -12.76 -0.68 1.67
N ASN A 124 -13.37 0.19 0.86
CA ASN A 124 -14.73 0.69 1.09
C ASN A 124 -15.78 -0.03 0.23
N GLN A 125 -15.37 -1.01 -0.59
CA GLN A 125 -16.30 -1.77 -1.43
C GLN A 125 -16.76 -3.03 -0.69
N PRO A 126 -18.04 -3.43 -0.87
CA PRO A 126 -18.52 -4.69 -0.33
C PRO A 126 -17.73 -5.87 -0.88
N ILE A 127 -17.20 -6.71 0.01
CA ILE A 127 -16.52 -7.95 -0.39
C ILE A 127 -17.57 -8.95 -0.85
N LYS A 128 -17.49 -9.38 -2.11
CA LYS A 128 -18.39 -10.40 -2.66
C LYS A 128 -18.00 -11.78 -2.14
N ILE A 129 -18.93 -12.44 -1.45
CA ILE A 129 -18.74 -13.80 -0.89
C ILE A 129 -19.40 -14.79 -1.83
N TYR A 130 -18.61 -15.70 -2.41
CA TYR A 130 -19.09 -16.70 -3.38
C TYR A 130 -19.27 -18.10 -2.78
N GLY A 131 -18.92 -18.32 -1.50
CA GLY A 131 -19.02 -19.62 -0.83
C GLY A 131 -18.55 -19.57 0.62
N ALA A 132 -18.90 -20.59 1.42
CA ALA A 132 -18.56 -20.67 2.85
C ALA A 132 -17.04 -20.85 3.08
N GLU A 133 -16.35 -21.53 2.18
CA GLU A 133 -14.88 -21.69 2.19
C GLU A 133 -14.15 -20.35 2.07
N ASN A 134 -14.77 -19.35 1.43
CA ASN A 134 -14.20 -18.02 1.26
C ASN A 134 -14.37 -17.14 2.52
N MET A 135 -15.21 -17.55 3.48
CA MET A 135 -15.57 -16.72 4.62
C MET A 135 -14.38 -16.43 5.54
N LYS A 136 -13.44 -17.38 5.72
CA LYS A 136 -12.21 -17.14 6.49
C LYS A 136 -11.32 -16.07 5.83
N LEU A 137 -11.18 -16.12 4.50
CA LEU A 137 -10.39 -15.15 3.73
C LEU A 137 -11.06 -13.75 3.72
N VAL A 138 -12.38 -13.72 3.61
CA VAL A 138 -13.18 -12.50 3.72
C VAL A 138 -12.98 -11.86 5.09
N ASN A 139 -13.06 -12.65 6.18
CA ASN A 139 -12.85 -12.15 7.54
C ASN A 139 -11.45 -11.54 7.71
N LYS A 140 -10.39 -12.22 7.22
CA LYS A 140 -9.03 -11.66 7.26
C LYS A 140 -8.91 -10.35 6.48
N THR A 141 -9.58 -10.26 5.33
CA THR A 141 -9.59 -9.04 4.51
C THR A 141 -10.30 -7.88 5.22
N VAL A 142 -11.45 -8.15 5.86
CA VAL A 142 -12.17 -7.14 6.68
C VAL A 142 -11.31 -6.68 7.86
N VAL A 143 -10.64 -7.61 8.54
CA VAL A 143 -9.76 -7.28 9.66
C VAL A 143 -8.56 -6.44 9.21
N LEU A 144 -7.95 -6.75 8.06
CA LEU A 144 -6.90 -5.91 7.47
C LEU A 144 -7.41 -4.49 7.16
N GLN A 145 -8.62 -4.35 6.63
CA GLN A 145 -9.23 -3.04 6.39
C GLN A 145 -9.46 -2.27 7.70
N ALA A 146 -9.85 -2.95 8.78
CA ALA A 146 -9.99 -2.33 10.10
C ALA A 146 -8.65 -1.81 10.64
N ILE A 147 -7.56 -2.57 10.49
CA ILE A 147 -6.20 -2.13 10.85
C ILE A 147 -5.83 -0.86 10.07
N LEU A 148 -6.05 -0.84 8.74
CA LEU A 148 -5.77 0.32 7.90
C LEU A 148 -6.59 1.55 8.30
N ASN A 149 -7.84 1.36 8.73
CA ASN A 149 -8.69 2.45 9.21
C ASN A 149 -8.16 3.07 10.51
N GLU A 150 -7.61 2.27 11.43
CA GLU A 150 -6.97 2.81 12.64
C GLU A 150 -5.70 3.59 12.30
N PHE A 151 -4.85 3.08 11.40
CA PHE A 151 -3.68 3.81 10.91
C PHE A 151 -4.07 5.12 10.21
N ASP A 152 -5.11 5.09 9.38
CA ASP A 152 -5.64 6.30 8.76
C ASP A 152 -6.06 7.34 9.82
N LYS A 153 -6.73 6.96 10.92
CA LYS A 153 -7.14 7.91 11.96
C LYS A 153 -5.95 8.58 12.65
N VAL A 154 -4.93 7.80 13.02
CA VAL A 154 -3.81 8.29 13.85
C VAL A 154 -2.69 8.96 13.04
N ILE A 155 -2.45 8.51 11.80
CA ILE A 155 -1.43 9.11 10.92
C ILE A 155 -1.99 10.36 10.22
N PHE A 156 -3.30 10.45 9.96
CA PHE A 156 -3.89 11.59 9.26
C PHE A 156 -4.06 12.87 10.10
N GLY A 157 -3.99 12.77 11.43
CA GLY A 157 -4.23 13.90 12.33
C GLY A 157 -3.20 15.03 12.25
N ASP A 158 -2.08 14.85 11.53
CA ASP A 158 -0.93 15.76 11.57
C ASP A 158 -0.59 16.34 10.17
N ARG A 159 -0.70 17.67 10.02
CA ARG A 159 -0.35 18.39 8.77
C ARG A 159 1.12 18.21 8.36
N ASN A 160 2.00 17.86 9.30
CA ASN A 160 3.40 17.57 8.96
C ASN A 160 3.56 16.30 8.12
N ASN A 161 2.61 15.36 8.18
CA ASN A 161 2.70 14.09 7.45
C ASN A 161 2.48 14.29 5.95
N THR A 162 1.72 15.29 5.51
CA THR A 162 1.47 15.53 4.07
C THR A 162 2.75 15.85 3.31
N LYS A 163 3.65 16.68 3.87
CA LYS A 163 4.94 17.00 3.22
C LYS A 163 5.86 15.78 3.14
N GLN A 164 5.86 14.94 4.18
CA GLN A 164 6.62 13.69 4.17
C GLN A 164 6.09 12.72 3.10
N TRP A 165 4.78 12.68 2.88
CA TRP A 165 4.18 11.86 1.85
C TRP A 165 4.51 12.35 0.43
N ASP A 166 4.47 13.66 0.18
CA ASP A 166 4.91 14.24 -1.10
C ASP A 166 6.38 13.88 -1.37
N ASN A 167 7.24 13.99 -0.36
CA ASN A 167 8.66 13.63 -0.45
C ASN A 167 8.85 12.13 -0.78
N LEU A 168 8.10 11.23 -0.13
CA LEU A 168 8.14 9.80 -0.42
C LEU A 168 7.73 9.49 -1.85
N LEU A 169 6.64 10.09 -2.32
CA LEU A 169 6.15 9.90 -3.70
C LEU A 169 7.14 10.46 -4.72
N GLN A 170 7.74 11.62 -4.46
CA GLN A 170 8.76 12.19 -5.33
C GLN A 170 10.00 11.29 -5.41
N LYS A 171 10.54 10.83 -4.27
CA LYS A 171 11.67 9.87 -4.25
C LYS A 171 11.34 8.59 -5.00
N LEU A 172 10.10 8.12 -4.88
CA LEU A 172 9.65 6.93 -5.60
C LEU A 172 9.59 7.20 -7.10
N GLU A 173 9.12 8.36 -7.53
CA GLU A 173 9.10 8.77 -8.94
C GLU A 173 10.53 8.81 -9.51
N GLU A 174 11.45 9.43 -8.80
CA GLU A 174 12.88 9.47 -9.14
C GLU A 174 13.44 8.05 -9.30
N TRP A 175 13.14 7.14 -8.36
CA TRP A 175 13.54 5.73 -8.43
C TRP A 175 12.91 4.99 -9.63
N THR A 176 11.62 5.24 -9.94
CA THR A 176 10.95 4.61 -11.08
C THR A 176 11.58 5.02 -12.42
N ASN A 177 12.11 6.24 -12.53
CA ASN A 177 12.75 6.76 -13.74
C ASN A 177 14.27 6.47 -13.81
N ALA A 178 14.89 6.19 -12.67
CA ALA A 178 16.31 5.89 -12.52
C ALA A 178 16.74 4.51 -13.08
N SER A 179 17.89 4.41 -13.73
CA SER A 179 18.45 3.12 -14.19
C SER A 179 19.17 2.32 -13.09
N GLU A 180 19.77 2.99 -12.09
CA GLU A 180 20.80 2.38 -11.21
C GLU A 180 20.59 2.55 -9.70
N TYR A 181 19.59 3.32 -9.24
CA TYR A 181 19.48 3.69 -7.84
C TYR A 181 18.86 2.57 -6.98
N ARG A 182 19.64 1.53 -6.66
CA ARG A 182 19.13 0.39 -5.88
C ARG A 182 18.72 0.74 -4.45
N ASN A 183 19.43 1.65 -3.81
CA ASN A 183 19.27 1.91 -2.37
C ASN A 183 18.11 2.85 -2.03
N ILE A 184 17.60 3.61 -3.01
CA ILE A 184 16.52 4.59 -2.77
C ILE A 184 15.23 3.88 -2.35
N ILE A 185 14.89 2.75 -2.96
CA ILE A 185 13.65 2.03 -2.64
C ILE A 185 13.67 1.47 -1.21
N THR A 186 14.83 1.05 -0.70
CA THR A 186 15.00 0.68 0.72
C THR A 186 14.73 1.87 1.63
N GLN A 187 15.28 3.04 1.33
CA GLN A 187 15.05 4.25 2.13
C GLN A 187 13.57 4.66 2.15
N ILE A 188 12.89 4.55 1.00
CA ILE A 188 11.44 4.81 0.89
C ILE A 188 10.66 3.86 1.80
N TRP A 189 10.96 2.56 1.78
CA TRP A 189 10.32 1.60 2.67
C TRP A 189 10.63 1.85 4.14
N THR A 190 11.88 2.16 4.50
CA THR A 190 12.27 2.49 5.87
C THR A 190 11.51 3.70 6.39
N GLU A 191 11.39 4.76 5.59
CA GLU A 191 10.66 5.97 5.97
C GLU A 191 9.16 5.70 6.11
N LEU A 192 8.57 4.87 5.24
CA LEU A 192 7.18 4.43 5.37
C LEU A 192 6.92 3.60 6.64
N ILE A 193 7.77 2.62 6.93
CA ILE A 193 7.65 1.80 8.15
C ILE A 193 7.79 2.66 9.40
N ARG A 194 8.72 3.62 9.40
CA ARG A 194 8.86 4.58 10.50
C ARG A 194 7.59 5.42 10.71
N ILE A 195 6.92 5.84 9.64
CA ILE A 195 5.63 6.55 9.73
C ILE A 195 4.57 5.65 10.38
N MET A 196 4.54 4.36 10.03
CA MET A 196 3.63 3.40 10.67
C MET A 196 3.96 3.22 12.16
N GLU A 197 5.24 3.11 12.53
CA GLU A 197 5.68 2.98 13.92
C GLU A 197 5.26 4.20 14.75
N ILE A 198 5.52 5.43 14.26
CA ILE A 198 5.07 6.67 14.91
C ILE A 198 3.54 6.72 15.01
N GLY A 199 2.83 6.25 13.98
CA GLY A 199 1.38 6.13 14.01
C GLY A 199 0.90 5.19 15.12
N ALA A 200 1.54 4.04 15.27
CA ALA A 200 1.23 3.05 16.29
C ALA A 200 1.50 3.59 17.72
N GLU A 201 2.58 4.34 17.92
CA GLU A 201 2.89 5.00 19.22
C GLU A 201 1.83 6.02 19.64
N LYS A 202 1.11 6.61 18.68
CA LYS A 202 0.02 7.56 18.94
C LYS A 202 -1.32 6.89 19.22
N MET A 203 -1.44 5.57 19.06
CA MET A 203 -2.67 4.84 19.37
C MET A 203 -2.89 4.76 20.88
N THR A 204 -4.14 4.85 21.32
CA THR A 204 -4.47 4.56 22.73
C THR A 204 -4.20 3.08 23.03
N GLU A 205 -3.95 2.72 24.30
CA GLU A 205 -3.68 1.32 24.67
C GLU A 205 -4.79 0.36 24.21
N GLU A 206 -6.05 0.80 24.28
CA GLU A 206 -7.20 0.04 23.80
C GLU A 206 -7.12 -0.22 22.28
N VAL A 207 -6.87 0.82 21.48
CA VAL A 207 -6.73 0.71 20.02
C VAL A 207 -5.51 -0.14 19.67
N ALA A 208 -4.38 0.08 20.33
CA ALA A 208 -3.15 -0.68 20.12
C ALA A 208 -3.34 -2.16 20.45
N ARG A 209 -4.12 -2.51 21.48
CA ARG A 209 -4.50 -3.89 21.79
C ARG A 209 -5.36 -4.49 20.70
N THR A 210 -6.42 -3.80 20.25
CA THR A 210 -7.29 -4.28 19.16
C THR A 210 -6.52 -4.48 17.86
N VAL A 211 -5.60 -3.56 17.52
CA VAL A 211 -4.74 -3.69 16.34
C VAL A 211 -3.81 -4.90 16.48
N ARG A 212 -3.20 -5.14 17.65
CA ARG A 212 -2.38 -6.33 17.91
C ARG A 212 -3.16 -7.63 17.76
N GLU A 213 -4.37 -7.71 18.32
CA GLU A 213 -5.26 -8.87 18.19
C GLU A 213 -5.66 -9.12 16.73
N ASN A 214 -5.99 -8.05 16.00
CA ASN A 214 -6.33 -8.12 14.58
C ASN A 214 -5.14 -8.56 13.71
N ILE A 215 -3.93 -8.08 14.00
CA ILE A 215 -2.71 -8.52 13.31
C ILE A 215 -2.52 -10.03 13.52
N ARG A 216 -2.63 -10.50 14.77
CA ARG A 216 -2.53 -11.93 15.08
C ARG A 216 -3.55 -12.76 14.30
N PHE A 217 -4.82 -12.32 14.26
CA PHE A 217 -5.86 -12.99 13.49
C PHE A 217 -5.57 -13.03 11.98
N VAL A 218 -4.97 -11.98 11.42
CA VAL A 218 -4.58 -11.97 10.00
C VAL A 218 -3.45 -12.96 9.73
N LEU A 219 -2.50 -13.08 10.66
CA LEU A 219 -1.35 -13.98 10.55
C LEU A 219 -1.73 -15.47 10.72
N ASP A 220 -2.65 -15.80 11.65
CA ASP A 220 -3.14 -17.16 11.97
C ASP A 220 -4.02 -17.83 10.88
#